data_AF-A0A934DH81-F1
#
_entry.id   AF-A0A934DH81-F1
#
_cell.length_a   1.000
_cell.length_b   1.000
_cell.length_c   1.000
_cell.angle_alpha   90.00
_cell.angle_beta   90.00
_cell.angle_gamma   90.00
#
_symmetry.space_group_name_H-M   'P 1'
#
loop_
_entity.id
_entity.type
_entity.pdbx_description
1 polymer ?
#
loop_
_entity_poly.entity_id
_entity_poly.type
_entity_poly.pdbx_seq_one_letter_code
_entity_poly.pdbx_strand_id
1 'polypeptide(L)' 'MSKTGLIRVAVFEGKHIRKIMHQDEWWFSVIDIVEVLTGSSIPKRYWSDLKRKLLKEGCSELYDKIVQLKFVAADGK' A
#
# COMPACT_ATOMS: atom_id res chain seq x y z
N MET A 1 28.24 11.74 -12.77
CA MET A 1 27.19 12.77 -12.60
C MET A 1 25.89 12.08 -12.23
N SER A 2 25.57 11.97 -10.93
CA SER A 2 24.28 11.40 -10.51
C SER A 2 23.18 12.43 -10.73
N LYS A 3 22.14 12.06 -11.47
CA LYS A 3 20.89 12.83 -11.51
C LYS A 3 20.23 12.66 -10.14
N THR A 4 20.43 13.62 -9.25
CA THR A 4 19.54 13.78 -8.08
C THR A 4 18.18 14.14 -8.64
N GLY A 5 17.29 13.14 -8.77
CA GLY A 5 15.93 13.36 -9.20
C GLY A 5 15.24 14.31 -8.23
N LEU A 6 14.67 15.40 -8.76
CA LEU A 6 13.77 16.27 -8.00
C LEU A 6 12.71 15.41 -7.31
N ILE A 7 12.73 15.37 -5.97
CA ILE A 7 11.68 14.72 -5.19
C ILE A 7 10.43 15.56 -5.36
N ARG A 8 9.53 15.12 -6.23
CA ARG A 8 8.20 15.71 -6.39
C ARG A 8 7.25 14.97 -5.48
N VAL A 9 6.43 15.72 -4.73
CA VAL A 9 5.34 15.16 -3.96
C VAL A 9 4.40 14.44 -4.94
N ALA A 10 4.19 13.14 -4.74
CA ALA A 10 3.22 12.38 -5.50
C ALA A 10 1.81 12.75 -5.02
N VAL A 11 1.14 13.62 -5.78
CA VAL A 11 -0.30 13.81 -5.65
C VAL A 11 -0.94 12.72 -6.48
N PHE A 12 -1.59 11.77 -5.82
CA PHE A 12 -2.16 10.56 -6.42
C PHE A 12 -3.41 10.85 -7.29
N GLU A 13 -3.33 11.82 -8.20
CA GLU A 13 -4.42 12.23 -9.11
C GLU A 13 -5.75 12.52 -8.39
N GLY A 14 -5.71 12.99 -7.14
CA GLY A 14 -6.92 13.20 -6.34
C GLY A 14 -7.57 11.93 -5.80
N LYS A 15 -6.96 10.75 -6.00
CA LYS A 15 -7.38 9.50 -5.37
C LYS A 15 -7.12 9.56 -3.87
N HIS A 16 -8.09 9.08 -3.10
CA HIS A 16 -8.05 9.11 -1.65
C HIS A 16 -7.36 7.86 -1.11
N ILE A 17 -6.38 8.04 -0.21
CA ILE A 17 -5.72 6.95 0.51
C ILE A 17 -6.15 7.01 1.97
N ARG A 18 -6.76 5.94 2.48
CA ARG A 18 -7.13 5.85 3.89
C ARG A 18 -5.88 5.88 4.76
N LYS A 19 -5.94 6.71 5.80
CA LYS A 19 -4.89 6.84 6.81
C LYS A 19 -5.48 6.99 8.21
N ILE A 20 -4.79 6.49 9.21
CA ILE A 20 -5.07 6.77 10.63
C ILE A 20 -3.82 7.23 11.34
N MET A 21 -4.02 7.96 12.44
CA MET A 21 -2.99 8.19 13.43
C MET A 21 -2.99 7.01 14.41
N HIS A 22 -1.87 6.30 14.52
CA HIS A 22 -1.72 5.19 15.46
C HIS A 22 -0.35 5.30 16.14
N GLN A 23 -0.35 5.43 17.47
CA GLN A 23 0.89 5.59 18.26
C GLN A 23 1.80 6.70 17.72
N ASP A 24 1.23 7.87 17.42
CA ASP A 24 1.92 9.03 16.81
C ASP A 24 2.54 8.77 15.43
N GLU A 25 2.20 7.66 14.78
CA GLU A 25 2.62 7.30 13.43
C GLU A 25 1.46 7.29 12.43
N TRP A 26 1.73 7.75 11.21
CA TRP A 26 0.75 7.65 10.11
C TRP A 26 0.73 6.24 9.55
N TRP A 27 -0.39 5.56 9.72
CA TRP A 27 -0.63 4.26 9.10
C TRP A 27 -1.53 4.44 7.88
N PHE A 28 -1.17 3.80 6.78
CA PHE A 28 -1.87 3.91 5.51
C PHE A 28 -2.44 2.57 5.06
N SER A 29 -3.55 2.61 4.33
CA SER A 29 -4.07 1.43 3.64
C SER A 29 -3.15 1.04 2.48
N VAL A 30 -2.47 -0.09 2.63
CA VAL A 30 -1.66 -0.71 1.56
C VAL A 30 -2.52 -1.02 0.33
N ILE A 31 -3.78 -1.40 0.53
CA ILE A 31 -4.69 -1.72 -0.59
C ILE A 31 -4.98 -0.49 -1.44
N ASP A 32 -5.18 0.67 -0.81
CA ASP A 32 -5.49 1.91 -1.52
C ASP A 32 -4.24 2.38 -2.29
N ILE A 33 -3.05 2.24 -1.70
CA ILE A 33 -1.77 2.51 -2.38
C ILE A 33 -1.62 1.62 -3.61
N VAL A 34 -1.89 0.31 -3.48
CA VAL A 34 -1.83 -0.63 -4.61
C VAL A 34 -2.79 -0.21 -5.71
N GLU A 35 -4.04 0.12 -5.38
CA GLU A 35 -5.03 0.59 -6.36
C GLU A 35 -4.56 1.84 -7.10
N VAL A 36 -4.09 2.83 -6.34
CA VAL A 36 -3.63 4.11 -6.87
C VAL A 36 -2.45 3.94 -7.82
N LEU A 37 -1.47 3.11 -7.45
CA LEU A 37 -0.24 2.89 -8.22
C LEU A 37 -0.44 1.98 -9.43
N THR A 38 -1.37 1.03 -9.36
CA THR A 38 -1.53 -0.01 -10.39
C THR A 38 -2.74 0.21 -11.28
N GLY A 39 -3.72 1.01 -10.85
CA GLY A 39 -5.03 1.14 -11.50
C GLY A 39 -5.86 -0.14 -11.46
N SER A 40 -5.50 -1.13 -10.63
CA SER A 40 -6.20 -2.41 -10.56
C SER A 40 -7.63 -2.24 -10.03
N SER A 41 -8.61 -2.80 -10.73
CA SER A 41 -9.99 -2.90 -10.24
C SER A 41 -10.17 -3.92 -9.10
N ILE A 42 -9.16 -4.75 -8.81
CA ILE A 42 -9.18 -5.76 -7.74
C ILE A 42 -7.85 -5.69 -6.95
N PRO A 43 -7.58 -4.56 -6.25
CA PRO A 43 -6.28 -4.28 -5.64
C PRO A 43 -5.91 -5.27 -4.51
N LYS A 44 -6.91 -5.83 -3.81
CA LYS A 44 -6.71 -6.90 -2.82
C LYS A 44 -6.11 -8.18 -3.42
N ARG A 45 -6.56 -8.56 -4.62
CA ARG A 45 -6.05 -9.72 -5.35
C ARG A 45 -4.65 -9.43 -5.87
N TYR A 46 -4.45 -8.24 -6.45
CA TYR A 46 -3.12 -7.79 -6.88
C TYR A 46 -2.10 -7.88 -5.74
N TRP A 47 -2.44 -7.35 -4.56
CA TRP A 47 -1.57 -7.43 -3.39
C TRP A 47 -1.26 -8.87 -2.97
N SER A 48 -2.25 -9.76 -3.03
CA SER A 48 -2.05 -11.19 -2.70
C SER A 48 -1.11 -11.88 -3.70
N ASP A 49 -1.25 -11.59 -4.98
CA ASP A 49 -0.39 -12.14 -6.04
C ASP A 49 1.03 -11.57 -5.98
N LEU A 50 1.17 -10.27 -5.68
CA LEU A 50 2.47 -9.64 -5.43
C LEU A 50 3.20 -10.31 -4.26
N LYS A 51 2.54 -10.51 -3.12
CA LYS A 51 3.12 -11.23 -1.98
C LYS A 51 3.58 -12.65 -2.36
N ARG A 52 2.76 -13.37 -3.13
CA ARG A 52 3.09 -14.72 -3.61
C ARG A 52 4.32 -14.72 -4.52
N LYS A 53 4.45 -13.70 -5.39
CA LYS A 53 5.59 -13.54 -6.28
C LYS A 53 6.87 -13.23 -5.49
N LEU A 54 6.82 -12.27 -4.57
CA LEU A 54 7.96 -11.92 -3.70
C LEU A 54 8.46 -13.13 -2.90
N LEU A 55 7.55 -13.92 -2.35
CA LEU A 55 7.91 -15.16 -1.63
C LEU A 55 8.64 -16.17 -2.54
N LYS A 56 8.18 -16.32 -3.79
CA LYS A 56 8.84 -17.19 -4.78
C LYS A 56 10.21 -16.67 -5.19
N GLU A 57 10.41 -15.35 -5.21
CA GLU A 57 11.68 -14.69 -5.52
C GLU A 57 12.66 -14.72 -4.33
N GLY A 58 12.30 -15.37 -3.22
CA GLY A 58 13.17 -15.53 -2.05
C GLY A 58 13.11 -14.35 -1.07
N CYS A 59 12.22 -13.37 -1.30
CA CYS A 59 11.95 -12.33 -0.32
C CYS A 59 11.08 -12.91 0.80
N SER A 60 11.74 -13.32 1.89
CA SER A 60 11.11 -13.84 3.10
C SER A 60 11.12 -12.85 4.26
N GLU A 61 11.54 -11.59 4.02
CA GLU A 61 11.58 -10.57 5.07
C GLU A 61 10.25 -10.55 5.81
N LEU A 62 10.43 -10.67 7.13
CA LEU A 62 9.55 -11.38 8.03
C LEU A 62 8.13 -10.84 7.93
N TYR A 63 7.19 -11.77 8.08
CA TYR A 63 5.79 -11.56 8.41
C TYR A 63 5.61 -10.83 9.77
N ASP A 64 6.52 -9.93 10.13
CA ASP A 64 6.52 -9.15 11.36
C ASP A 64 5.39 -8.14 11.28
N LYS A 65 4.22 -8.65 11.69
CA LYS A 65 3.03 -7.90 12.08
C LYS A 65 2.49 -6.97 10.99
N ILE A 66 2.08 -7.54 9.85
CA ILE A 66 1.01 -6.91 9.06
C ILE A 66 -0.28 -7.05 9.88
N VAL A 67 -0.49 -6.12 10.82
CA VAL A 67 -1.75 -6.03 11.55
C VAL A 67 -2.78 -5.48 10.57
N GLN A 68 -3.87 -6.21 10.37
CA GLN A 68 -5.01 -5.67 9.64
C GLN A 68 -5.49 -4.41 10.38
N LEU A 69 -5.26 -3.25 9.77
CA LEU A 69 -5.93 -2.02 10.18
C LEU A 69 -7.43 -2.26 10.11
N LYS A 70 -8.10 -2.22 11.26
CA LYS A 70 -9.57 -2.31 11.36
C LYS A 70 -10.19 -1.01 10.88
N PHE A 71 -10.10 -0.76 9.57
CA PHE A 71 -10.94 0.24 8.92
C PHE A 71 -12.28 -0.38 8.59
N VAL A 72 -13.34 0.42 8.71
CA VAL A 72 -14.59 0.17 7.99
C VAL A 72 -14.25 0.15 6.50
N ALA A 73 -14.70 -0.88 5.79
CA ALA A 73 -14.47 -0.94 4.36
C ALA A 73 -15.21 0.22 3.64
N ALA A 74 -14.79 0.58 2.43
CA ALA A 74 -15.41 1.69 1.69
C ALA A 74 -16.90 1.45 1.41
N ASP A 75 -17.35 0.19 1.46
CA ASP A 75 -18.74 -0.26 1.35
C ASP A 75 -19.49 -0.29 2.70
N GLY A 76 -18.88 0.23 3.78
CA GLY A 76 -19.53 0.36 5.10
C GLY A 76 -19.59 -0.92 5.91
N LYS A 77 -18.89 -1.99 5.50
CA LYS A 77 -18.90 -3.29 6.17
C LYS A 77 -17.66 -3.55 7.03
#